data_AF-A0A395M217-F1
#
_entry.id   AF-A0A395M217-F1
#
_cell.length_a   1.000
_cell.length_b   1.000
_cell.length_c   1.000
_cell.angle_alpha   90.00
_cell.angle_beta   90.00
_cell.angle_gamma   90.00
#
_symmetry.space_group_name_H-M   'P 1'
#
loop_
_entity.id
_entity.type
_entity.pdbx_description
1 polymer ?
#
loop_
_entity_poly.entity_id
_entity_poly.type
_entity_poly.pdbx_seq_one_letter_code
_entity_poly.pdbx_strand_id
1 'polypeptide(L)'
;MEHEQDREALLRRYIELKEKAKQLEAEIESLKSNLFFTISQIQDETGETEVVFEDYVFTISYRKSYDYPPHIKKMEEKLKSLKKEAEASGEAILKSDSGYVVLKKVAGNRDL
;
A
#
# COMPACT_ATOMS: atom_id res chain seq x y z
N MET A 1 0.49 32.60 19.16
CA MET A 1 1.87 32.07 19.18
C MET A 1 1.90 30.62 19.67
N GLU A 2 1.21 30.24 20.75
CA GLU A 2 1.18 28.85 21.27
C GLU A 2 0.59 27.82 20.29
N HIS A 3 -0.57 28.12 19.68
CA HIS A 3 -1.21 27.24 18.68
C HIS A 3 -0.43 27.03 17.36
N GLU A 4 0.60 27.83 17.11
CA GLU A 4 1.42 27.72 15.90
C GLU A 4 2.58 26.74 16.12
N GLN A 5 3.15 26.75 17.32
CA GLN A 5 4.18 25.80 17.75
C GLN A 5 3.63 24.37 17.82
N ASP A 6 2.39 24.18 18.28
CA ASP A 6 1.74 22.86 18.33
C ASP A 6 1.51 22.25 16.94
N ARG A 7 1.17 23.08 15.95
CA ARG A 7 0.97 22.64 14.56
C ARG A 7 2.28 22.25 13.92
N GLU A 8 3.33 23.04 14.14
CA GLU A 8 4.65 22.73 13.61
C GLU A 8 5.21 21.44 14.22
N ALA A 9 5.04 21.24 15.53
CA ALA A 9 5.40 20.01 16.22
C ALA A 9 4.65 18.79 15.66
N LEU A 10 3.34 18.92 15.41
CA LEU A 10 2.53 17.86 14.79
C LEU A 10 3.05 17.50 13.39
N LEU A 11 3.31 18.49 12.55
CA LEU A 11 3.83 18.26 11.18
C LEU A 11 5.20 17.60 11.20
N ARG A 12 6.12 18.08 12.05
CA ARG A 12 7.45 17.49 12.23
C ARG A 12 7.35 16.04 12.68
N ARG A 13 6.54 15.77 13.71
CA ARG A 13 6.34 14.41 14.22
C ARG A 13 5.74 13.49 13.17
N TYR A 14 4.78 13.98 12.39
CA TYR A 14 4.18 13.20 11.31
C TYR A 14 5.20 12.83 10.22
N ILE A 15 6.08 13.77 9.82
CA ILE A 15 7.14 13.53 8.86
C ILE A 15 8.13 12.48 9.39
N GLU A 16 8.60 12.63 10.62
CA GLU A 16 9.52 11.66 11.26
C GLU A 16 8.93 10.24 11.26
N LEU A 17 7.65 10.11 11.64
CA LEU A 17 6.98 8.82 11.66
C LEU A 17 6.84 8.22 10.27
N LYS A 18 6.57 9.04 9.24
CA LYS A 18 6.52 8.58 7.85
C LYS A 18 7.88 8.12 7.33
N GLU A 19 8.96 8.81 7.68
CA GLU A 19 10.30 8.38 7.31
C GLU A 19 10.70 7.08 8.02
N LYS A 20 10.39 6.96 9.32
CA LYS A 20 10.62 5.72 10.08
C LYS A 20 9.79 4.56 9.53
N ALA A 21 8.51 4.78 9.23
CA ALA A 21 7.66 3.76 8.61
C ALA A 21 8.25 3.29 7.28
N LYS A 22 8.71 4.22 6.43
CA LYS A 22 9.36 3.87 5.17
C LYS A 22 10.63 3.03 5.35
N GLN A 23 11.46 3.34 6.36
CA GLN A 23 12.65 2.56 6.67
C GLN A 23 12.28 1.14 7.10
N LEU A 24 11.32 1.00 8.02
CA LEU A 24 10.83 -0.30 8.50
C LEU A 24 10.18 -1.11 7.37
N GLU A 25 9.38 -0.48 6.52
CA GLU A 25 8.78 -1.12 5.34
C GLU A 25 9.85 -1.64 4.38
N ALA A 26 10.91 -0.87 4.13
CA ALA A 26 12.02 -1.29 3.28
C ALA A 26 12.81 -2.45 3.90
N GLU A 27 13.02 -2.44 5.21
CA GLU A 27 13.66 -3.54 5.94
C GLU A 27 12.82 -4.81 5.86
N ILE A 28 11.52 -4.73 6.15
CA ILE A 28 10.58 -5.85 6.00
C ILE A 28 10.61 -6.39 4.56
N GLU A 29 10.56 -5.51 3.56
CA GLU A 29 10.61 -5.91 2.14
C GLU A 29 11.89 -6.69 1.82
N SER A 30 13.04 -6.27 2.36
CA SER A 30 14.31 -6.96 2.16
C SER A 30 14.34 -8.37 2.75
N LEU A 31 13.55 -8.61 3.81
CA LEU A 31 13.45 -9.91 4.47
C LEU A 31 12.48 -10.87 3.77
N LYS A 32 11.49 -10.37 3.01
CA LYS A 32 10.40 -11.18 2.46
C LYS A 32 10.86 -12.40 1.66
N SER A 33 11.84 -12.24 0.78
CA SER A 33 12.31 -13.34 -0.06
C SER A 33 12.95 -14.45 0.76
N ASN A 34 13.79 -14.09 1.74
CA ASN A 34 14.44 -15.06 2.61
C ASN A 34 13.43 -15.72 3.54
N LEU A 35 12.50 -14.94 4.11
CA LEU A 35 11.43 -15.46 4.96
C LEU A 35 10.55 -16.46 4.19
N PHE A 36 10.17 -16.14 2.95
CA PHE A 36 9.42 -17.07 2.09
C PHE A 36 10.17 -18.40 1.91
N PHE A 37 11.47 -18.32 1.59
CA PHE A 37 12.30 -19.52 1.41
C PHE A 37 12.40 -20.34 2.71
N THR A 38 12.67 -19.69 3.84
CA THR A 38 12.75 -20.36 5.15
C THR A 38 11.44 -21.05 5.52
N ILE A 39 10.29 -20.37 5.40
CA ILE A 39 8.99 -20.98 5.69
C ILE A 39 8.71 -22.14 4.73
N SER A 40 9.04 -21.99 3.44
CA SER A 40 8.85 -23.06 2.45
C SER A 40 9.66 -24.30 2.79
N GLN A 41 10.92 -24.15 3.20
CA GLN A 41 11.75 -25.28 3.62
C GLN A 41 11.19 -26.00 4.84
N ILE A 42 10.71 -25.25 5.85
CA ILE A 42 10.10 -25.85 7.04
C ILE A 42 8.84 -26.62 6.67
N GLN A 43 7.99 -26.08 5.78
CA GLN A 43 6.80 -26.78 5.29
C GLN A 43 7.15 -28.07 4.54
N ASP A 44 8.21 -28.05 3.71
CA ASP A 44 8.69 -29.23 2.99
C ASP A 44 9.27 -30.30 3.93
N GLU A 45 9.98 -29.89 4.98
CA GLU A 45 10.60 -30.79 5.98
C GLU A 45 9.57 -31.43 6.92
N THR A 46 8.56 -30.67 7.33
CA THR A 46 7.55 -31.10 8.32
C THR A 46 6.32 -31.74 7.68
N GLY A 47 6.02 -31.37 6.42
CA GLY A 47 4.75 -31.70 5.76
C GLY A 47 3.56 -30.87 6.27
N GLU A 48 3.78 -29.88 7.12
CA GLU A 48 2.73 -29.01 7.66
C GLU A 48 2.46 -27.82 6.74
N THR A 49 1.20 -27.39 6.68
CA THR A 49 0.79 -26.22 5.87
C THR A 49 0.96 -24.89 6.61
N GLU A 50 1.21 -24.94 7.90
CA GLU A 50 1.37 -23.79 8.79
C GLU A 50 2.67 -23.96 9.58
N VAL A 51 3.37 -22.87 9.84
CA VAL A 51 4.58 -22.87 10.66
C VAL A 51 4.36 -21.97 11.86
N VAL A 52 4.34 -22.55 13.06
CA VAL A 52 4.18 -21.80 14.31
C VAL A 52 5.54 -21.39 14.83
N PHE A 53 5.72 -20.10 15.10
CA PHE A 53 6.93 -19.55 15.72
C PHE A 53 6.51 -18.54 16.79
N GLU A 54 6.83 -18.83 18.05
CA GLU A 54 6.30 -18.11 19.22
C GLU A 54 4.76 -18.06 19.18
N ASP A 55 4.18 -16.86 19.30
CA ASP A 55 2.73 -16.63 19.26
C ASP A 55 2.20 -16.34 17.84
N TYR A 56 3.01 -16.60 16.80
CA TYR A 56 2.68 -16.28 15.41
C TYR A 56 2.58 -17.53 14.52
N VAL A 57 1.68 -17.48 13.55
CA VAL A 57 1.49 -18.52 12.54
C VAL A 57 1.86 -17.97 11.16
N PHE A 58 2.74 -18.67 10.46
CA PHE A 58 3.16 -18.35 9.11
C PHE A 58 2.52 -19.31 8.11
N THR A 59 1.97 -18.75 7.03
CA THR A 59 1.39 -19.49 5.90
C THR A 59 1.86 -18.89 4.59
N ILE A 60 2.18 -19.73 3.60
CA ILE A 60 2.51 -19.27 2.25
C ILE A 60 1.23 -19.09 1.43
N SER A 61 1.05 -17.89 0.86
CA SER A 61 -0.05 -17.57 -0.06
C SER A 61 0.51 -17.15 -1.42
N TYR A 62 -0.06 -17.70 -2.49
CA TYR A 62 0.32 -17.38 -3.86
C TYR A 62 -0.69 -16.42 -4.49
N ARG A 63 -0.21 -15.25 -4.90
CA ARG A 63 -0.99 -14.36 -5.74
C ARG A 63 -0.80 -14.73 -7.21
N LYS A 64 -1.88 -15.16 -7.86
CA LYS A 64 -1.90 -15.37 -9.32
C LYS A 64 -2.24 -14.06 -10.01
N SER A 65 -1.43 -13.67 -10.98
CA SER A 65 -1.70 -12.53 -11.88
C SER A 65 -2.03 -13.08 -13.26
N TYR A 66 -3.13 -12.62 -13.84
CA TYR A 66 -3.61 -13.04 -15.15
C TYR A 66 -3.41 -11.91 -16.16
N ASP A 67 -2.94 -12.25 -17.35
CA ASP A 67 -2.99 -11.33 -18.48
C ASP A 67 -4.29 -11.56 -19.26
N TYR A 68 -5.18 -10.57 -19.22
CA TYR A 68 -6.49 -10.71 -19.85
C TYR A 68 -6.44 -10.41 -21.35
N PRO A 69 -7.28 -11.10 -22.15
CA PRO A 69 -7.38 -10.82 -23.57
C PRO A 69 -7.72 -9.35 -23.89
N PRO A 70 -7.29 -8.81 -25.05
CA PRO A 70 -7.48 -7.40 -25.40
C PRO A 70 -8.93 -6.91 -25.33
N HIS A 71 -9.92 -7.77 -25.61
CA HIS A 71 -11.33 -7.40 -25.57
C HIS A 71 -11.84 -7.14 -24.14
N ILE A 72 -11.33 -7.87 -23.14
CA ILE A 72 -11.67 -7.64 -21.72
C ILE A 72 -11.07 -6.32 -21.26
N LYS A 73 -9.79 -6.07 -21.58
CA LYS A 73 -9.12 -4.79 -21.26
C LYS A 73 -9.88 -3.60 -21.84
N LYS A 74 -10.35 -3.68 -23.08
CA LYS A 74 -11.20 -2.65 -23.70
C LYS A 74 -12.53 -2.44 -22.98
N MET A 75 -13.14 -3.52 -22.47
CA MET A 75 -14.37 -3.40 -21.67
C MET A 75 -14.11 -2.71 -20.33
N GLU A 76 -12.99 -2.99 -19.67
CA GLU A 76 -12.59 -2.30 -18.43
C GLU A 76 -12.36 -0.81 -18.67
N GLU A 77 -11.68 -0.45 -19.76
CA GLU A 77 -11.49 0.95 -20.16
C GLU A 77 -12.83 1.65 -20.42
N LYS A 78 -13.74 1.00 -21.16
CA LYS A 78 -15.08 1.54 -21.42
C LYS A 78 -15.87 1.73 -20.13
N LEU A 79 -15.84 0.76 -19.23
CA LEU A 79 -16.49 0.83 -17.93
C LEU A 79 -15.94 2.00 -17.09
N LYS A 80 -14.62 2.20 -17.09
CA LYS A 80 -13.98 3.32 -16.39
C LYS A 80 -14.44 4.66 -16.93
N SER A 81 -14.58 4.80 -18.24
CA SER A 81 -15.09 6.02 -18.87
C SER A 81 -16.55 6.28 -18.52
N LEU A 82 -17.41 5.27 -18.58
CA LEU A 82 -18.83 5.40 -18.23
C LEU A 82 -19.03 5.78 -16.76
N LYS A 83 -18.22 5.23 -15.84
CA LYS A 83 -18.25 5.63 -14.43
C LYS A 83 -17.94 7.11 -14.24
N LYS A 84 -16.90 7.62 -14.91
CA LYS A 84 -16.55 9.04 -14.86
C LYS A 84 -17.64 9.94 -15.44
N GLU A 85 -18.30 9.48 -16.51
CA GLU A 85 -19.42 10.21 -17.10
C GLU A 85 -20.60 10.29 -16.13
N ALA A 86 -20.96 9.18 -15.47
CA ALA A 86 -22.00 9.16 -14.45
C ALA A 86 -21.68 10.04 -13.24
N GLU A 87 -20.40 10.12 -12.84
CA GLU A 87 -19.93 11.05 -11.80
C GLU A 87 -20.09 12.51 -12.24
N ALA A 88 -19.71 12.84 -13.48
CA ALA A 88 -19.79 14.21 -14.00
C ALA A 88 -21.23 14.65 -14.32
N SER A 89 -22.11 13.73 -14.71
CA SER A 89 -23.51 14.01 -15.06
C SER A 89 -24.43 14.09 -13.84
N GLY A 90 -23.98 13.64 -12.66
CA GLY A 90 -24.78 13.56 -11.44
C GLY A 90 -25.68 12.32 -11.35
N GLU A 91 -25.55 11.38 -12.29
CA GLU A 91 -26.21 10.06 -12.21
C GLU A 91 -25.62 9.22 -11.07
N ALA A 92 -24.33 9.38 -10.79
CA ALA A 92 -23.69 8.75 -9.64
C ALA A 92 -24.04 9.50 -8.34
N ILE A 93 -24.49 8.76 -7.33
CA ILE A 93 -24.82 9.30 -6.01
C ILE A 93 -23.57 9.26 -5.11
N LEU A 94 -23.10 10.42 -4.66
CA LEU A 94 -22.01 10.51 -3.68
C LEU A 94 -22.48 9.94 -2.33
N LYS A 95 -21.87 8.82 -1.90
CA LYS A 95 -22.23 8.15 -0.63
C LYS A 95 -21.46 8.67 0.59
N SER A 96 -20.23 9.14 0.40
CA SER A 96 -19.36 9.64 1.46
C SER A 96 -18.22 10.45 0.86
N ASP A 97 -17.79 11.50 1.56
CA ASP A 97 -16.59 12.26 1.23
C ASP A 97 -15.69 12.38 2.47
N SER A 98 -14.43 11.98 2.33
CA SER A 98 -13.45 11.96 3.42
C SER A 98 -12.10 12.43 2.91
N GLY A 99 -11.57 13.50 3.51
CA GLY A 99 -10.23 14.00 3.20
C GLY A 99 -9.12 13.18 3.86
N TYR A 100 -7.97 13.09 3.20
CA TYR A 100 -6.75 12.48 3.75
C TYR A 100 -5.52 13.32 3.37
N VAL A 101 -4.49 13.27 4.22
CA VAL A 101 -3.24 14.03 4.01
C VAL A 101 -2.26 13.19 3.19
N VAL A 102 -1.83 13.73 2.04
CA VAL A 102 -0.78 13.14 1.21
C VAL A 102 0.52 13.90 1.44
N LEU A 103 1.53 13.22 1.99
CA LEU A 103 2.88 13.76 2.10
C LEU A 103 3.65 13.49 0.80
N LYS A 104 4.12 14.54 0.13
CA LYS A 104 5.05 14.45 -1.00
C LYS A 104 6.34 15.19 -0.65
N LYS A 105 7.48 14.55 -0.84
CA LYS A 105 8.77 15.23 -0.74
C LYS A 105 8.97 16.06 -1.99
N VAL A 106 9.16 17.38 -1.84
CA VAL A 106 9.53 18.24 -2.95
C VAL A 106 10.98 17.90 -3.31
N ALA A 107 11.23 17.42 -4.53
CA ALA A 107 12.58 17.33 -5.05
C ALA A 107 13.15 18.75 -5.11
N GLY A 108 14.26 19.01 -4.44
CA GLY A 108 14.79 20.37 -4.33
C GLY A 108 15.00 21.01 -5.70
N ASN A 109 14.44 22.20 -5.91
CA ASN A 109 15.07 23.17 -6.79
C ASN A 109 16.43 23.50 -6.16
N ARG A 110 17.49 22.83 -6.60
CA ARG A 110 18.78 23.49 -6.71
C ARG A 110 18.67 24.34 -7.96
N ASP A 111 18.46 25.63 -7.75
CA ASP A 111 18.98 26.74 -8.55
C ASP A 111 18.28 28.01 -8.08
N LEU A 112 18.98 28.76 -7.24
CA LEU A 112 19.18 30.21 -7.28
C LEU A 112 20.36 30.56 -6.36
#